data_AF-A0A1F3CXX2-F1
#
_entry.id   AF-A0A1F3CXX2-F1
#
_cell.length_a   1.000
_cell.length_b   1.000
_cell.length_c   1.000
_cell.angle_alpha   90.00
_cell.angle_beta   90.00
_cell.angle_gamma   90.00
#
_symmetry.space_group_name_H-M   'P 1'
#
loop_
_entity.id
_entity.type
_entity.pdbx_description
1 polymer ?
#
loop_
_entity_poly.entity_id
_entity_poly.type
_entity_poly.pdbx_seq_one_letter_code
_entity_poly.pdbx_strand_id
1 'polypeptide(L)'
;MPNSVDVVTFLSLSFPIFDIRSPIEFDKGHIPNSINLPLFTNEERAIVGTAYFKKGSSEAIKIGLEKVQSKLVNFIESVNNFTFDKNIRIHCWRGGLRSQNMVWLLEMAGYNVYLLNGGYKSYRNYVLKYFENKFPIIVIGGMTGVGKTEILNLLKFNGEQVVDFESLLSD
;
A
#
# COMPACT_ATOMS: atom_id res chain seq x y z
N MET A 1 -16.25 -1.13 -16.79
CA MET A 1 -15.30 -0.19 -16.15
C MET A 1 -14.88 -0.84 -14.84
N PRO A 2 -13.60 -0.79 -14.44
CA PRO A 2 -13.16 -1.30 -13.14
C PRO A 2 -14.11 -0.84 -12.03
N ASN A 3 -14.38 -1.69 -11.04
CA ASN A 3 -15.03 -1.27 -9.80
C ASN A 3 -14.07 -0.37 -9.00
N SER A 4 -13.88 0.86 -9.48
CA SER A 4 -13.07 1.89 -8.83
C SER A 4 -13.86 2.46 -7.67
N VAL A 5 -13.34 2.32 -6.45
CA VAL A 5 -14.01 2.69 -5.20
C VAL A 5 -13.19 3.71 -4.42
N ASP A 6 -13.85 4.53 -3.60
CA ASP A 6 -13.20 5.47 -2.70
C ASP A 6 -12.50 4.75 -1.52
N VAL A 7 -11.74 5.51 -0.72
CA VAL A 7 -10.95 4.95 0.39
C VAL A 7 -11.82 4.27 1.45
N VAL A 8 -12.97 4.84 1.81
CA VAL A 8 -13.83 4.31 2.88
C VAL A 8 -14.43 2.98 2.44
N THR A 9 -15.01 2.96 1.23
CA THR A 9 -15.54 1.74 0.63
C THR A 9 -14.44 0.68 0.49
N PHE A 10 -13.28 1.06 -0.05
CA PHE A 10 -12.15 0.13 -0.22
C PHE A 10 -11.72 -0.52 1.09
N LEU A 11 -11.62 0.24 2.18
CA LEU A 11 -11.21 -0.27 3.49
C LEU A 11 -12.29 -1.14 4.16
N SER A 12 -13.58 -0.88 3.89
CA SER A 12 -14.70 -1.61 4.49
C SER A 12 -14.88 -3.05 3.96
N LEU A 13 -14.38 -3.34 2.76
CA LEU A 13 -14.47 -4.68 2.17
C LEU A 13 -13.58 -5.68 2.91
N SER A 14 -13.98 -6.94 2.94
CA SER A 14 -13.24 -8.04 3.61
C SER A 14 -12.34 -8.85 2.68
N PHE A 15 -12.13 -8.41 1.44
CA PHE A 15 -11.35 -9.13 0.42
C PHE A 15 -9.83 -8.89 0.52
N PRO A 16 -8.95 -9.78 0.06
CA PRO A 16 -7.50 -9.53 0.09
C PRO A 16 -7.09 -8.23 -0.63
N ILE A 17 -6.12 -7.50 -0.06
CA ILE A 17 -5.57 -6.26 -0.66
C ILE A 17 -4.22 -6.56 -1.29
N PHE A 18 -4.10 -6.34 -2.59
CA PHE A 18 -2.85 -6.45 -3.33
C PHE A 18 -2.27 -5.05 -3.63
N ASP A 19 -1.10 -4.78 -3.05
CA ASP A 19 -0.32 -3.60 -3.36
C ASP A 19 0.70 -3.93 -4.45
N ILE A 20 0.47 -3.40 -5.66
CA ILE A 20 1.33 -3.69 -6.82
C ILE A 20 2.49 -2.69 -7.01
N ARG A 21 2.73 -1.84 -6.01
CA ARG A 21 3.92 -0.97 -5.98
C ARG A 21 5.19 -1.79 -5.80
N SER A 22 6.34 -1.19 -6.10
CA SER A 22 7.63 -1.86 -5.89
C SER A 22 7.90 -2.10 -4.40
N PRO A 23 8.77 -3.07 -4.02
CA PRO A 23 9.10 -3.34 -2.62
C PRO A 23 9.50 -2.08 -1.83
N ILE A 24 10.38 -1.24 -2.38
CA ILE A 24 10.82 -0.01 -1.69
C ILE A 24 9.69 1.00 -1.43
N GLU A 25 8.60 0.96 -2.21
CA GLU A 25 7.42 1.80 -1.95
C GLU A 25 6.53 1.21 -0.86
N PHE A 26 6.45 -0.11 -0.80
CA PHE A 26 5.66 -0.86 0.18
C PHE A 26 6.31 -0.77 1.57
N ASP A 27 7.64 -0.95 1.65
CA ASP A 27 8.41 -0.88 2.89
C ASP A 27 8.37 0.51 3.53
N LYS A 28 8.31 1.57 2.71
CA LYS A 28 8.14 2.96 3.18
C LYS A 28 6.77 3.25 3.78
N GLY A 29 5.81 2.33 3.63
CA GLY A 29 4.46 2.45 4.14
C GLY A 29 3.45 1.89 3.15
N HIS A 30 2.50 1.13 3.68
CA HIS A 30 1.46 0.43 2.93
C HIS A 30 0.15 0.40 3.73
N ILE A 31 -0.94 -0.01 3.08
CA ILE A 31 -2.23 -0.17 3.76
C ILE A 31 -2.11 -1.39 4.69
N PRO A 32 -2.53 -1.32 5.96
CA PRO A 32 -2.49 -2.47 6.87
C PRO A 32 -3.11 -3.71 6.25
N ASN A 33 -2.48 -4.86 6.46
CA ASN A 33 -2.88 -6.17 5.93
C ASN A 33 -2.87 -6.29 4.40
N SER A 34 -2.21 -5.37 3.69
CA SER A 34 -1.97 -5.54 2.25
C SER A 34 -0.80 -6.47 1.96
N ILE A 35 -0.90 -7.20 0.86
CA ILE A 35 0.10 -8.13 0.34
C ILE A 35 0.85 -7.42 -0.79
N ASN A 36 2.17 -7.32 -0.69
CA ASN A 36 2.96 -6.77 -1.79
C ASN A 36 3.08 -7.79 -2.92
N LEU A 37 2.54 -7.42 -4.09
CA LEU A 37 2.60 -8.20 -5.32
C LEU A 37 3.16 -7.29 -6.42
N PRO A 38 4.46 -6.99 -6.39
CA PRO A 38 5.03 -5.88 -7.12
C PRO A 38 4.97 -6.10 -8.63
N LEU A 39 4.42 -5.12 -9.36
CA LEU A 39 4.45 -5.13 -10.82
C LEU A 39 5.88 -4.93 -11.37
N PHE A 40 6.69 -4.18 -10.63
CA PHE A 40 8.07 -3.86 -10.98
C PHE A 40 9.00 -4.09 -9.79
N THR A 41 10.21 -4.56 -10.06
CA THR A 41 11.30 -4.46 -9.06
C THR A 41 11.65 -3.00 -8.79
N ASN A 42 12.50 -2.75 -7.79
CA ASN A 42 12.96 -1.39 -7.49
C ASN A 42 13.71 -0.76 -8.67
N GLU A 43 14.53 -1.55 -9.36
CA GLU A 43 15.33 -1.16 -10.51
C GLU A 43 14.42 -0.88 -11.72
N GLU A 44 13.49 -1.79 -12.01
CA GLU A 44 12.53 -1.62 -13.10
C GLU A 44 11.64 -0.41 -12.88
N ARG A 45 11.18 -0.19 -11.63
CA ARG A 45 10.44 1.01 -11.25
C ARG A 45 11.25 2.26 -11.54
N ALA A 46 12.53 2.29 -11.18
CA ALA A 46 13.40 3.43 -11.41
C ALA A 46 13.57 3.71 -12.91
N ILE A 47 13.73 2.67 -13.72
CA ILE A 47 13.84 2.76 -15.19
C ILE A 47 12.55 3.32 -15.79
N VAL A 48 11.39 2.73 -15.47
CA VAL A 48 10.08 3.17 -16.00
C VAL A 48 9.75 4.58 -15.54
N GLY A 49 10.04 4.91 -14.28
CA GLY A 49 9.86 6.26 -13.73
C GLY A 49 10.74 7.29 -14.44
N THR A 50 12.00 6.96 -14.70
CA THR A 50 12.93 7.82 -15.43
C THR A 50 12.48 8.01 -16.88
N ALA A 51 12.04 6.96 -17.56
CA ALA A 51 11.49 7.05 -18.90
C ALA A 51 10.25 7.93 -18.96
N TYR A 52 9.34 7.81 -17.98
CA TYR A 52 8.15 8.66 -17.90
C TYR A 52 8.54 10.14 -17.77
N PHE A 53 9.50 10.45 -16.90
CA PHE A 53 9.95 11.83 -16.69
C PHE A 53 10.69 12.39 -17.91
N LYS A 54 11.59 11.62 -18.53
CA LYS A 54 12.47 12.12 -19.61
C LYS A 54 11.83 12.05 -21.00
N LYS A 55 11.01 11.03 -21.27
CA LYS A 55 10.51 10.67 -22.60
C LYS A 55 8.98 10.64 -22.69
N GLY A 56 8.27 10.88 -21.58
CA GLY A 56 6.81 10.93 -21.54
C GLY A 56 6.13 9.56 -21.41
N SER A 57 4.79 9.60 -21.38
CA SER A 57 3.96 8.43 -21.03
C SER A 57 4.05 7.30 -22.06
N SER A 58 4.06 7.60 -23.36
CA SER A 58 4.02 6.57 -24.42
C SER A 58 5.23 5.63 -24.34
N GLU A 59 6.42 6.21 -24.22
CA GLU A 59 7.67 5.44 -24.12
C GLU A 59 7.76 4.66 -22.80
N ALA A 60 7.32 5.28 -21.70
CA ALA A 60 7.28 4.60 -20.40
C ALA A 60 6.32 3.40 -20.39
N ILE A 61 5.21 3.47 -21.12
CA ILE A 61 4.28 2.34 -21.30
C ILE A 61 4.99 1.22 -22.05
N LYS A 62 5.67 1.51 -23.17
CA LYS A 62 6.39 0.50 -23.95
C LYS A 62 7.43 -0.23 -23.10
N ILE A 63 8.29 0.54 -22.41
CA ILE A 63 9.31 -0.02 -21.51
C ILE A 63 8.65 -0.81 -20.37
N GLY A 64 7.55 -0.31 -19.81
CA GLY A 64 6.80 -1.00 -18.77
C GLY A 64 6.27 -2.36 -19.23
N LEU A 65 5.69 -2.44 -20.43
CA LEU A 65 5.18 -3.68 -21.01
C LEU A 65 6.31 -4.70 -21.24
N GLU A 66 7.44 -4.26 -21.80
CA GLU A 66 8.62 -5.12 -22.00
C GLU A 66 9.12 -5.75 -20.69
N LYS A 67 9.04 -5.02 -19.56
CA LYS A 67 9.43 -5.54 -18.24
C LYS A 67 8.40 -6.47 -17.61
N VAL A 68 7.12 -6.31 -17.95
CA VAL A 68 6.01 -6.99 -17.29
C VAL A 68 5.55 -8.24 -18.04
N GLN A 69 5.74 -8.31 -19.37
CA GLN A 69 5.19 -9.38 -20.21
C GLN A 69 5.49 -10.81 -19.71
N SER A 70 6.70 -11.08 -19.23
CA SER A 70 7.11 -12.40 -18.76
C SER A 70 6.60 -12.73 -17.36
N LYS A 71 6.05 -11.74 -16.65
CA LYS A 71 5.59 -11.85 -15.25
C LYS A 71 4.08 -12.01 -15.14
N LEU A 72 3.33 -11.77 -16.22
CA LEU A 72 1.86 -11.71 -16.16
C LEU A 72 1.22 -13.03 -15.74
N VAL A 73 1.71 -14.16 -16.26
CA VAL A 73 1.21 -15.49 -15.88
C VAL A 73 1.48 -15.75 -14.40
N ASN A 74 2.73 -15.56 -13.97
CA ASN A 74 3.13 -15.73 -12.58
C ASN A 74 2.39 -14.79 -11.63
N PHE A 75 2.00 -13.59 -12.09
CA PHE A 75 1.19 -12.66 -11.31
C PHE A 75 -0.19 -13.25 -10.99
N ILE A 76 -0.88 -13.80 -12.00
CA ILE A 76 -2.19 -14.44 -11.81
C ILE A 76 -2.07 -15.65 -10.88
N GLU A 77 -1.05 -16.48 -11.08
CA GLU A 77 -0.78 -17.63 -10.21
C GLU A 77 -0.50 -17.21 -8.76
N SER A 78 0.25 -16.11 -8.58
CA SER A 78 0.52 -15.58 -7.25
C SER A 78 -0.77 -15.15 -6.55
N VAL A 79 -1.70 -14.51 -7.27
CA VAL A 79 -3.02 -14.14 -6.71
C VAL A 79 -3.80 -15.39 -6.31
N ASN A 80 -3.80 -16.44 -7.14
CA ASN A 80 -4.45 -17.72 -6.84
C ASN A 80 -3.88 -18.37 -5.57
N ASN A 81 -2.58 -18.19 -5.28
CA ASN A 81 -1.94 -18.74 -4.09
C ASN A 81 -2.36 -18.02 -2.79
N PHE A 82 -2.80 -16.76 -2.88
CA PHE A 82 -3.22 -15.98 -1.72
C PHE A 82 -4.72 -16.11 -1.41
N THR A 83 -5.54 -16.43 -2.41
CA THR A 83 -6.99 -16.50 -2.21
C THR A 83 -7.70 -17.40 -3.20
N PHE A 84 -8.73 -18.10 -2.71
CA PHE A 84 -9.72 -18.77 -3.54
C PHE A 84 -10.93 -17.87 -3.88
N ASP A 85 -11.10 -16.75 -3.15
CA ASP A 85 -12.12 -15.75 -3.44
C ASP A 85 -11.77 -15.01 -4.75
N LYS A 86 -12.76 -14.87 -5.62
CA LYS A 86 -12.64 -14.12 -6.88
C LYS A 86 -12.78 -12.62 -6.68
N ASN A 87 -13.23 -12.16 -5.51
CA ASN A 87 -13.25 -10.75 -5.16
C ASN A 87 -11.92 -10.34 -4.55
N ILE A 88 -11.27 -9.35 -5.13
CA ILE A 88 -9.95 -8.87 -4.68
C ILE A 88 -9.88 -7.35 -4.74
N ARG A 89 -9.05 -6.77 -3.87
CA ARG A 89 -8.76 -5.34 -3.84
C ARG A 89 -7.37 -5.10 -4.39
N ILE A 90 -7.20 -4.08 -5.25
CA ILE A 90 -5.90 -3.74 -5.82
C ILE A 90 -5.65 -2.24 -5.74
N HIS A 91 -4.39 -1.86 -5.56
CA HIS A 91 -3.97 -0.47 -5.72
C HIS A 91 -2.52 -0.35 -6.18
N CYS A 92 -2.21 0.78 -6.82
CA CYS A 92 -0.84 1.25 -6.99
C CYS A 92 -0.67 2.60 -6.29
N TRP A 93 0.40 3.35 -6.62
CA TRP A 93 0.64 4.66 -6.00
C TRP A 93 -0.49 5.68 -6.23
N ARG A 94 -1.08 5.72 -7.42
CA ARG A 94 -2.08 6.74 -7.84
C ARG A 94 -3.36 6.18 -8.47
N GLY A 95 -3.54 4.87 -8.51
CA GLY A 95 -4.70 4.26 -9.21
C GLY A 95 -4.67 4.45 -10.73
N GLY A 96 -3.49 4.73 -11.31
CA GLY A 96 -3.32 4.99 -12.75
C GLY A 96 -3.07 3.73 -13.57
N LEU A 97 -2.40 3.90 -14.72
CA LEU A 97 -2.14 2.85 -15.72
C LEU A 97 -1.61 1.53 -15.14
N ARG A 98 -0.70 1.58 -14.16
CA ARG A 98 -0.13 0.37 -13.55
C ARG A 98 -1.21 -0.56 -12.99
N SER A 99 -2.11 -0.02 -12.19
CA SER A 99 -3.19 -0.83 -11.58
C SER A 99 -4.32 -1.09 -12.55
N GLN A 100 -4.64 -0.15 -13.44
CA GLN A 100 -5.71 -0.33 -14.43
C GLN A 100 -5.41 -1.48 -15.41
N ASN A 101 -4.16 -1.61 -15.88
CA ASN A 101 -3.75 -2.71 -16.74
C ASN A 101 -3.85 -4.07 -16.03
N MET A 102 -3.48 -4.11 -14.75
CA MET A 102 -3.58 -5.34 -13.95
C MET A 102 -5.02 -5.69 -13.60
N VAL A 103 -5.88 -4.70 -13.37
CA VAL A 103 -7.33 -4.92 -13.22
C VAL A 103 -7.87 -5.63 -14.46
N TRP A 104 -7.59 -5.10 -15.66
CA TRP A 104 -8.05 -5.71 -16.90
C TRP A 104 -7.60 -7.16 -17.03
N LEU A 105 -6.32 -7.45 -16.76
CA LEU A 105 -5.78 -8.81 -16.81
C LEU A 105 -6.49 -9.75 -15.82
N LEU A 106 -6.67 -9.30 -14.58
CA LEU A 106 -7.30 -10.10 -13.52
C LEU A 106 -8.79 -10.32 -13.78
N GLU A 107 -9.50 -9.33 -14.32
CA GLU A 107 -10.89 -9.47 -14.78
C GLU A 107 -10.99 -10.51 -15.90
N MET A 108 -10.06 -10.51 -16.87
CA MET A 108 -10.00 -11.59 -17.89
C MET A 108 -9.72 -12.96 -17.29
N ALA A 109 -8.97 -13.03 -16.18
CA ALA A 109 -8.73 -14.26 -15.42
C ALA A 109 -9.90 -14.64 -14.47
N GLY A 110 -11.02 -13.91 -14.52
CA GLY A 110 -12.25 -14.22 -13.78
C GLY A 110 -12.32 -13.63 -12.37
N TYR A 111 -11.50 -12.61 -12.06
CA TYR A 111 -11.59 -11.89 -10.79
C TYR A 111 -12.53 -10.69 -10.86
N ASN A 112 -13.26 -10.43 -9.77
CA ASN A 112 -13.95 -9.18 -9.50
C ASN A 112 -13.00 -8.25 -8.76
N VAL A 113 -12.48 -7.23 -9.45
CA VAL A 113 -11.40 -6.39 -8.91
C VAL A 113 -11.93 -5.04 -8.46
N TYR A 114 -11.73 -4.73 -7.18
CA TYR A 114 -11.99 -3.42 -6.59
C TYR A 114 -10.72 -2.58 -6.62
N LEU A 115 -10.71 -1.52 -7.42
CA LEU A 115 -9.56 -0.63 -7.58
C LEU A 115 -9.67 0.55 -6.61
N LEU A 116 -8.62 0.83 -5.84
CA LEU A 116 -8.57 2.05 -5.01
C LEU A 116 -8.43 3.29 -5.91
N ASN A 117 -9.47 4.11 -5.97
CA ASN A 117 -9.45 5.39 -6.67
C ASN A 117 -8.37 6.31 -6.07
N GLY A 118 -7.49 6.87 -6.91
CA GLY A 118 -6.37 7.69 -6.45
C GLY A 118 -5.24 6.91 -5.76
N GLY A 119 -5.33 5.58 -5.66
CA GLY A 119 -4.31 4.67 -5.13
C GLY A 119 -3.85 4.97 -3.71
N TYR A 120 -2.67 4.49 -3.34
CA TYR A 120 -2.08 4.69 -2.02
C TYR A 120 -1.98 6.17 -1.61
N LYS A 121 -1.79 7.08 -2.58
CA LYS A 121 -1.79 8.53 -2.31
C LYS A 121 -3.12 8.99 -1.68
N SER A 122 -4.26 8.51 -2.18
CA SER A 122 -5.57 8.86 -1.62
C SER A 122 -5.74 8.34 -0.20
N TYR A 123 -5.35 7.07 0.05
CA TYR A 123 -5.34 6.47 1.37
C TYR A 123 -4.45 7.25 2.35
N ARG A 124 -3.22 7.59 1.94
CA ARG A 124 -2.30 8.37 2.77
C ARG A 124 -2.89 9.72 3.14
N ASN A 125 -3.52 10.42 2.19
CA ASN A 125 -4.17 11.69 2.46
C ASN A 125 -5.38 11.53 3.39
N TYR A 126 -6.16 10.46 3.23
CA TYR A 126 -7.27 10.11 4.13
C TYR A 126 -6.78 9.92 5.57
N VAL A 127 -5.71 9.14 5.78
CA VAL A 127 -5.11 8.92 7.10
C VAL A 127 -4.55 10.23 7.68
N LEU A 128 -3.81 11.02 6.89
CA LEU A 128 -3.26 12.30 7.36
C LEU A 128 -4.36 13.27 7.79
N LYS A 129 -5.46 13.32 7.04
CA LYS A 129 -6.63 14.15 7.40
C LYS A 129 -7.26 13.70 8.72
N TYR A 130 -7.24 12.40 9.03
CA TYR A 130 -7.71 11.91 10.33
C TYR A 130 -6.90 12.50 11.49
N PHE A 131 -5.59 12.69 11.31
CA PHE A 131 -4.70 13.30 12.30
C PHE A 131 -4.82 14.83 12.43
N GLU A 132 -5.61 15.49 11.57
CA GLU A 132 -5.96 16.91 11.74
C GLU A 132 -6.97 17.12 12.88
N ASN A 133 -7.66 16.05 13.32
CA ASN A 133 -8.55 16.09 14.47
C ASN A 133 -7.75 16.27 15.78
N LYS A 134 -8.37 16.93 16.77
CA LYS A 134 -7.79 17.01 18.12
C LYS A 134 -7.99 15.68 18.83
N PHE A 135 -6.88 14.98 19.08
CA PHE A 135 -6.86 13.81 19.95
C PHE A 135 -6.38 14.22 21.34
N PRO A 136 -6.91 13.63 22.42
CA PRO A 136 -6.37 13.79 23.77
C PRO A 136 -5.05 13.02 23.92
N ILE A 137 -4.08 13.27 23.04
CA ILE A 137 -2.75 12.65 23.09
C ILE A 137 -1.90 13.42 24.10
N ILE A 138 -1.44 12.72 25.13
CA ILE A 138 -0.46 13.24 26.08
C ILE A 138 0.92 12.78 25.62
N VAL A 139 1.78 13.73 25.25
CA VAL A 139 3.16 13.44 24.84
C VAL A 139 4.07 13.48 26.06
N ILE A 140 4.69 12.35 26.39
CA ILE A 140 5.69 12.25 27.46
C ILE A 140 7.08 12.46 26.85
N GLY A 141 7.62 13.67 26.97
CA GLY A 141 8.95 14.04 26.48
C GLY A 141 10.00 14.10 27.60
N GLY A 142 11.27 13.96 27.25
CA GLY A 142 12.40 14.07 28.19
C GLY A 142 13.67 13.38 27.68
N MET A 143 14.81 13.70 28.29
CA MET A 143 16.11 13.12 27.94
C MET A 143 16.13 11.58 28.13
N THR A 144 17.12 10.89 27.58
CA THR A 144 17.37 9.48 27.89
C THR A 144 17.70 9.30 29.37
N GLY A 145 17.27 8.19 29.97
CA GLY A 145 17.56 7.89 31.39
C GLY A 145 16.69 8.60 32.43
N VAL A 146 15.64 9.34 32.04
CA VAL A 146 14.72 10.03 32.97
C VAL A 146 13.47 9.20 33.37
N GLY A 147 13.49 7.90 33.14
CA GLY A 147 12.40 7.00 33.56
C GLY A 147 11.12 7.03 32.70
N LYS A 148 11.15 7.60 31.49
CA LYS A 148 9.96 7.65 30.60
C LYS A 148 9.36 6.26 30.36
N THR A 149 10.21 5.26 30.10
CA THR A 149 9.80 3.88 29.85
C THR A 149 9.08 3.27 31.05
N GLU A 150 9.48 3.60 32.28
CA GLU A 150 8.81 3.13 33.51
C GLU A 150 7.40 3.71 33.62
N ILE A 151 7.24 5.00 33.31
CA ILE A 151 5.93 5.67 33.27
C ILE A 151 5.04 5.05 32.18
N LEU A 152 5.57 4.84 30.96
CA LEU A 152 4.83 4.21 29.87
C LEU A 152 4.38 2.79 30.23
N ASN A 153 5.24 2.01 30.89
CA ASN A 153 4.91 0.67 31.37
C ASN A 153 3.83 0.68 32.46
N LEU A 154 3.87 1.63 33.40
CA LEU A 154 2.83 1.79 34.42
C LEU A 154 1.47 2.16 33.80
N LEU A 155 1.46 3.09 32.83
CA LEU A 155 0.25 3.44 32.09
C LEU A 155 -0.32 2.23 31.35
N LYS A 156 0.53 1.47 30.67
CA LYS A 156 0.14 0.23 29.97
C LYS A 156 -0.40 -0.82 30.95
N PHE A 157 0.23 -0.99 32.11
CA PHE A 157 -0.23 -1.90 33.17
C PHE A 157 -1.63 -1.52 33.68
N ASN A 158 -1.92 -0.22 33.76
CA ASN A 158 -3.23 0.29 34.16
C ASN A 158 -4.29 0.25 33.03
N GLY A 159 -3.96 -0.30 31.86
CA GLY A 159 -4.90 -0.46 30.74
C GLY A 159 -5.06 0.77 29.86
N GLU A 160 -4.20 1.78 30.01
CA GLU A 160 -4.21 2.97 29.16
C GLU A 160 -3.66 2.69 27.75
N GLN A 161 -4.09 3.48 26.77
CA GLN A 161 -3.52 3.43 25.42
C GLN A 161 -2.14 4.08 25.43
N VAL A 162 -1.10 3.28 25.17
CA VAL A 162 0.29 3.74 25.16
C VAL A 162 0.96 3.40 23.83
N VAL A 163 1.63 4.38 23.24
CA VAL A 163 2.52 4.21 22.08
C VAL A 163 3.94 4.54 22.50
N ASP A 164 4.81 3.54 22.52
CA ASP A 164 6.23 3.70 22.85
C ASP A 164 7.06 3.71 21.55
N PHE A 165 7.48 4.90 21.13
CA PHE A 165 8.27 5.09 19.92
C PHE A 165 9.69 4.54 20.01
N GLU A 166 10.31 4.48 21.21
CA GLU A 166 11.66 3.93 21.36
C GLU A 166 11.60 2.41 21.13
N SER A 167 10.58 1.74 21.68
CA SER A 167 10.35 0.31 21.44
C SER A 167 10.10 -0.03 19.96
N LEU A 168 9.37 0.84 19.24
CA LEU A 168 9.01 0.62 17.83
C LEU A 168 10.17 0.81 16.84
N LEU A 169 11.27 1.43 17.27
CA LEU A 169 12.46 1.68 16.46
C LEU A 169 13.63 0.74 16.78
N SER A 170 13.46 -0.13 17.77
CA SER A 170 14.50 -1.02 18.29
C SER A 170 14.51 -2.41 17.62
N ASP A 171 13.62 -2.65 16.65
CA ASP A 171 13.48 -3.88 15.87
C ASP A 171 14.04 -3.76 14.43
#